data_AF-A0A4U9DBZ9-F1
#
_entry.id   AF-A0A4U9DBZ9-F1
#
_cell.length_a   1.000
_cell.length_b   1.000
_cell.length_c   1.000
_cell.angle_alpha   90.00
_cell.angle_beta   90.00
_cell.angle_gamma   90.00
#
_symmetry.space_group_name_H-M   'P 1'
#
loop_
_entity.id
_entity.type
_entity.pdbx_description
1 polymer ?
#
loop_
_entity_poly.entity_id
_entity_poly.type
_entity_poly.pdbx_seq_one_letter_code
_entity_poly.pdbx_strand_id
1 'polypeptide(L)'
;MHHVVSATTNPAKIQAILQAFNEIFGEGSCHIESVSVESGVPEQPFGNDETRAGARNRVVNARAARPDADFWVAIEAGIDDGKYV
;
A
#
# COMPACT_ATOMS: atom_id res chain seq x y z
N MET A 1 -18.82 3.60 -5.77
CA MET A 1 -17.42 4.06 -5.88
C MET A 1 -16.68 3.39 -4.74
N HIS A 2 -15.65 2.61 -5.03
CA HIS A 2 -14.87 1.88 -4.03
C HIS A 2 -14.03 2.84 -3.21
N HIS A 3 -14.11 2.78 -1.89
CA HIS A 3 -13.21 3.49 -0.98
C HIS A 3 -11.94 2.66 -0.81
N VAL A 4 -10.83 3.18 -1.33
CA VAL A 4 -9.52 2.52 -1.31
C VAL A 4 -8.57 3.29 -0.42
N VAL A 5 -8.10 2.67 0.65
CA VAL A 5 -7.12 3.28 1.55
C VAL A 5 -5.71 2.87 1.12
N SER A 6 -4.91 3.85 0.72
CA SER A 6 -3.50 3.69 0.41
C SER A 6 -2.66 3.93 1.67
N ALA A 7 -1.96 2.90 2.14
CA ALA A 7 -1.08 2.94 3.31
C ALA A 7 0.29 3.60 3.01
N THR A 8 0.27 4.64 2.18
CA THR A 8 1.44 5.43 1.75
C THR A 8 0.98 6.80 1.29
N THR A 9 1.80 7.81 1.53
CA THR A 9 1.64 9.19 1.02
C THR A 9 2.51 9.49 -0.21
N ASN A 10 3.33 8.53 -0.66
CA ASN A 10 4.14 8.67 -1.86
C ASN A 10 3.24 8.79 -3.13
N PRO A 11 3.34 9.90 -3.90
CA PRO A 11 2.49 10.12 -5.07
C PRO A 11 2.59 9.04 -6.15
N ALA A 12 3.77 8.49 -6.38
CA ALA A 12 3.97 7.46 -7.41
C ALA A 12 3.23 6.16 -7.05
N LYS A 13 3.28 5.76 -5.77
CA LYS A 13 2.56 4.57 -5.29
C LYS A 13 1.04 4.79 -5.35
N ILE A 14 0.56 5.98 -4.97
CA ILE A 14 -0.86 6.34 -5.06
C ILE A 14 -1.33 6.30 -6.53
N GLN A 15 -0.55 6.84 -7.46
CA GLN A 15 -0.87 6.81 -8.88
C GLN A 15 -0.93 5.39 -9.44
N ALA A 16 0.00 4.52 -9.04
CA ALA A 16 -0.01 3.11 -9.44
C ALA A 16 -1.29 2.39 -8.96
N ILE A 17 -1.71 2.64 -7.71
CA ILE A 17 -2.96 2.09 -7.17
C ILE A 17 -4.16 2.62 -7.97
N LEU A 18 -4.24 3.93 -8.23
CA LEU A 18 -5.34 4.52 -9.00
C LEU A 18 -5.46 3.92 -10.39
N GLN A 19 -4.35 3.79 -11.10
CA GLN A 19 -4.32 3.21 -12.44
C GLN A 19 -4.79 1.76 -12.43
N ALA A 20 -4.29 0.94 -11.51
CA ALA A 20 -4.69 -0.46 -11.41
C ALA A 20 -6.20 -0.61 -11.10
N PHE A 21 -6.74 0.21 -10.19
CA PHE A 21 -8.18 0.19 -9.89
C PHE A 21 -9.02 0.68 -11.06
N ASN A 22 -8.61 1.73 -11.76
CA ASN A 22 -9.31 2.21 -12.96
C ASN A 22 -9.30 1.17 -14.09
N GLU A 23 -8.20 0.43 -14.26
CA GLU A 23 -8.09 -0.62 -15.27
C GLU A 23 -8.98 -1.84 -14.96
N ILE A 24 -9.07 -2.22 -13.69
CA ILE A 24 -9.83 -3.41 -13.26
C ILE A 24 -11.33 -3.12 -13.10
N PHE A 25 -11.68 -1.99 -12.48
CA PHE A 25 -13.05 -1.66 -12.08
C PHE A 25 -13.69 -0.55 -12.93
N GLY A 26 -12.94 0.05 -13.86
CA GLY A 26 -13.37 1.15 -14.72
C GLY A 26 -12.97 2.53 -14.19
N GLU A 27 -12.89 3.51 -15.10
CA GLU A 27 -12.52 4.88 -14.77
C GLU A 27 -13.52 5.55 -13.82
N GLY A 28 -13.02 6.19 -12.76
CA GLY A 28 -13.86 6.85 -11.74
C GLY A 28 -14.59 5.88 -10.82
N SER A 29 -14.25 4.58 -10.86
CA SER A 29 -14.86 3.56 -10.00
C SER A 29 -14.38 3.63 -8.56
N CYS A 30 -13.26 4.29 -8.26
CA CYS A 30 -12.67 4.35 -6.92
C CYS A 30 -12.36 5.78 -6.44
N HIS A 31 -12.33 5.94 -5.12
CA HIS A 31 -11.80 7.09 -4.40
C HIS A 31 -10.63 6.63 -3.52
N ILE A 32 -9.46 7.23 -3.69
CA ILE A 32 -8.28 6.90 -2.89
C ILE A 32 -8.14 7.89 -1.74
N GLU A 33 -8.10 7.37 -0.52
CA GLU A 33 -7.66 8.08 0.68
C GLU A 33 -6.26 7.61 1.06
N SER A 34 -5.30 8.53 1.21
CA SER A 34 -3.95 8.19 1.66
C SER A 34 -3.81 8.33 3.17
N VAL A 35 -3.14 7.37 3.80
CA VAL A 35 -2.81 7.39 5.23
C VAL A 35 -1.33 7.07 5.44
N SER A 36 -0.70 7.78 6.39
CA SER A 36 0.64 7.47 6.86
C SER A 36 0.55 6.52 8.04
N VAL A 37 1.13 5.34 7.93
CA VAL A 37 1.12 4.30 8.96
C VAL A 37 2.47 3.60 9.01
N GLU A 38 2.87 3.16 10.20
CA GLU A 38 4.14 2.46 10.42
C GLU A 38 4.15 1.07 9.77
N SER A 39 5.30 0.66 9.27
CA SER A 39 5.53 -0.71 8.76
C SER A 39 5.97 -1.69 9.86
N GLY A 40 6.45 -1.19 11.01
CA GLY A 40 6.98 -2.03 12.08
C GLY A 40 8.25 -2.81 11.72
N VAL A 41 8.85 -2.51 10.57
CA VAL A 41 10.17 -2.98 10.10
C VAL A 41 11.02 -1.76 9.74
N PRO A 42 12.34 -1.88 9.56
CA PRO A 42 13.19 -0.77 9.11
C PRO A 42 12.69 -0.16 7.79
N GLU A 43 13.02 1.13 7.57
CA GLU A 43 12.64 1.84 6.33
C GLU A 43 13.16 1.16 5.05
N GLN A 44 14.29 0.46 5.14
CA GLN A 44 14.85 -0.36 4.08
C GLN A 44 14.86 -1.84 4.53
N PRO A 45 13.79 -2.60 4.24
CA PRO A 45 13.75 -4.04 4.47
C PRO A 45 14.80 -4.79 3.65
N PHE A 46 15.43 -5.80 4.26
CA PHE A 46 16.31 -6.75 3.60
C PHE A 46 15.68 -8.15 3.59
N GLY A 47 15.55 -8.70 2.39
CA GLY A 47 14.92 -9.98 2.12
C GLY A 47 13.41 -9.89 1.93
N ASN A 48 12.86 -10.82 1.15
CA ASN A 48 11.43 -10.86 0.83
C ASN A 48 10.52 -10.96 2.06
N ASP A 49 10.98 -11.63 3.12
CA ASP A 49 10.17 -11.83 4.32
C ASP A 49 9.93 -10.51 5.07
N GLU A 50 10.95 -9.67 5.19
CA GLU A 50 10.83 -8.36 5.86
C GLU A 50 10.04 -7.37 5.00
N THR A 51 10.28 -7.32 3.68
CA THR A 51 9.50 -6.48 2.74
C THR A 51 8.01 -6.83 2.80
N ARG A 52 7.69 -8.12 2.78
CA ARG A 52 6.31 -8.62 2.88
C ARG A 52 5.71 -8.34 4.27
N ALA A 53 6.49 -8.46 5.34
CA ALA A 53 6.05 -8.12 6.69
C ALA A 53 5.70 -6.63 6.79
N GLY A 54 6.56 -5.75 6.28
CA GLY A 54 6.32 -4.30 6.24
C GLY A 54 5.04 -3.95 5.50
N ALA A 55 4.82 -4.52 4.31
CA ALA A 55 3.59 -4.32 3.54
C ALA A 55 2.34 -4.78 4.32
N ARG A 56 2.38 -5.97 4.94
CA ARG A 56 1.25 -6.51 5.73
C ARG A 56 0.95 -5.65 6.95
N ASN A 57 1.98 -5.21 7.68
CA ASN A 57 1.84 -4.35 8.85
C ASN A 57 1.21 -3.01 8.47
N ARG A 58 1.63 -2.39 7.35
CA ARG A 58 1.00 -1.18 6.83
C ARG A 58 -0.48 -1.38 6.52
N VAL A 59 -0.86 -2.49 5.89
CA VAL A 59 -2.28 -2.82 5.63
C VAL A 59 -3.08 -2.95 6.92
N VAL A 60 -2.55 -3.68 7.91
CA VAL A 60 -3.21 -3.86 9.22
C VAL A 60 -3.40 -2.51 9.91
N ASN A 61 -2.37 -1.67 9.94
CA ASN A 61 -2.41 -0.36 10.59
C ASN A 61 -3.34 0.62 9.85
N ALA A 62 -3.34 0.59 8.51
CA ALA A 62 -4.26 1.38 7.70
C ALA A 62 -5.72 0.97 7.95
N ARG A 63 -5.98 -0.34 8.08
CA ARG A 63 -7.31 -0.86 8.43
C ARG A 63 -7.75 -0.47 9.82
N ALA A 64 -6.85 -0.48 10.80
CA ALA A 64 -7.16 0.03 12.13
C ALA A 64 -7.50 1.53 12.11
N ALA A 65 -6.80 2.33 11.31
CA ALA A 65 -7.03 3.77 11.18
C ALA A 65 -8.28 4.15 10.36
N ARG A 66 -8.66 3.29 9.41
CA ARG A 66 -9.81 3.45 8.49
C ARG A 66 -10.54 2.11 8.33
N PRO A 67 -11.38 1.72 9.29
CA PRO A 67 -12.01 0.40 9.32
C PRO A 67 -13.10 0.20 8.27
N ASP A 68 -13.68 1.29 7.74
CA ASP A 68 -14.88 1.27 6.90
C ASP A 68 -14.58 1.32 5.38
N ALA A 69 -13.33 1.16 4.97
CA ALA A 69 -12.96 1.13 3.56
C ALA A 69 -13.30 -0.22 2.89
N ASP A 70 -13.42 -0.22 1.56
CA ASP A 70 -13.62 -1.44 0.79
C ASP A 70 -12.30 -2.20 0.58
N PHE A 71 -11.19 -1.46 0.42
CA PHE A 71 -9.86 -2.01 0.17
C PHE A 71 -8.77 -1.26 0.96
N TRP A 72 -7.73 -1.99 1.36
CA TRP A 72 -6.50 -1.44 1.93
C TRP A 72 -5.30 -1.92 1.15
N VAL A 73 -4.45 -0.99 0.70
CA VAL A 73 -3.33 -1.30 -0.18
C VAL A 73 -2.04 -0.73 0.38
N ALA A 74 -1.00 -1.55 0.44
CA ALA A 74 0.37 -1.13 0.72
C ALA A 74 1.27 -1.63 -0.41
N ILE A 75 2.24 -0.81 -0.79
CA ILE A 75 3.32 -1.16 -1.72
C ILE A 75 4.62 -0.88 -0.97
N GLU A 76 5.37 -1.93 -0.65
CA GLU A 76 6.66 -1.82 0.04
C GLU A 76 7.77 -2.22 -0.92
N ALA A 77 8.86 -1.46 -0.92
CA ALA A 77 10.07 -1.80 -1.65
C ALA A 77 11.08 -2.35 -0.65
N GLY A 78 11.86 -3.34 -1.05
CA GLY A 78 12.95 -3.91 -0.26
C GLY A 78 14.16 -4.24 -1.11
N ILE A 79 15.17 -4.83 -0.48
CA ILE A 79 16.35 -5.36 -1.17
C ILE A 79 16.46 -6.85 -0.87
N ASP A 80 16.55 -7.69 -1.88
CA ASP A 80 16.78 -9.13 -1.76
C ASP A 80 17.91 -9.56 -2.71
N ASP A 81 18.88 -10.32 -2.19
CA ASP A 81 20.10 -10.72 -2.93
C ASP A 81 20.79 -9.56 -3.71
N GLY A 82 20.80 -8.37 -3.10
CA GLY A 82 21.40 -7.16 -3.69
C GLY A 82 20.59 -6.52 -4.83
N LYS A 83 19.33 -6.93 -5.02
CA LYS A 83 18.40 -6.39 -6.02
C LYS A 83 17.19 -5.77 -5.33
N TYR A 84 16.63 -4.72 -5.93
CA TYR A 84 15.36 -4.17 -5.48
C TYR A 84 14.22 -5.15 -5.76
N VAL A 85 13.36 -5.34 -4.76
CA VAL A 85 12.14 -6.17 -4.80
C VAL A 85 10.93 -5.39 -4.31
#